data_AF-A0A1E7XXZ3-F1
#
_entry.id   AF-A0A1E7XXZ3-F1
#
_cell.length_a   1.000
_cell.length_b   1.000
_cell.length_c   1.000
_cell.angle_alpha   90.00
_cell.angle_beta   90.00
_cell.angle_gamma   90.00
#
_symmetry.space_group_name_H-M   'P 1'
#
loop_
_entity.id
_entity.type
_entity.pdbx_description
1 polymer ?
#
loop_
_entity_poly.entity_id
_entity_poly.type
_entity_poly.pdbx_seq_one_letter_code
_entity_poly.pdbx_strand_id
1 'polypeptide(L)'
;MISNNIRGTAVVAALASLAMLASAGVASAAAIGTPTIIDGDTTFVNDETVNLLGGDLGEAANFGLVGFDSIHLNAHTNSNIATEHAYIGAAFGNHANGVDEPEVSYMDKVDGNINVSLPADSKIVFGQSNTIGQTDNGNSWTVNGNKLEMQTGGSLPKSERVLKDSGTVKYLDLKAIEKSMTALSAKWAKAAPANASYDFSDMNRRHITADGDEAHLDIDATELQGNRVTATLGDNTRLVVDVDAKGADTVTLPQLDVDGINHAEYAYWTDKCVIYNLTDSKSRDGQYHGRVGTAGATSSVILAPKADVDASQNVEGQIIAKTVTIGGEFHRNSVNVPATRYVEVRLDGQDKTETTPFTAPQPAKDHYRFVVWTTNPDGTGDSYKPGDTVSDVPKGTVLYPQWEAKHVLRYDVNGGDGEYEDSDLPADVTDGTPTREGYEFDGWTINGAKVGSGDSVGDDGSDVTAVAQWTPVRQDVTPTKPEAPKDDKTDTPSKGDSSGKADTDKPSDTDTPSKDDGKDDNGSDAPKGDADKGGLASTGVAVAVVAVVAAVLAVGAIALAILGKRK
;
A
#
# COMPACT_ATOMS: atom_id res chain seq x y z
N MET A 1 11.93 -78.32 -4.28
CA MET A 1 11.83 -77.19 -3.34
C MET A 1 11.87 -75.90 -4.15
N ILE A 2 10.73 -75.17 -4.16
CA ILE A 2 10.51 -73.72 -4.43
C ILE A 2 11.11 -73.18 -5.77
N SER A 3 10.38 -73.14 -6.89
CA SER A 3 9.41 -72.12 -7.38
C SER A 3 10.01 -70.70 -7.52
N ASN A 4 9.81 -69.88 -8.57
CA ASN A 4 9.19 -69.97 -9.88
C ASN A 4 9.59 -68.68 -10.67
N ASN A 5 9.44 -68.75 -12.00
CA ASN A 5 9.50 -67.70 -13.03
C ASN A 5 9.08 -66.25 -12.68
N ILE A 6 9.59 -65.27 -13.43
CA ILE A 6 8.82 -64.45 -14.43
C ILE A 6 9.77 -63.61 -15.32
N ARG A 7 9.53 -63.70 -16.64
CA ARG A 7 10.02 -62.83 -17.73
C ARG A 7 9.08 -61.63 -17.90
N GLY A 8 9.55 -60.49 -18.41
CA GLY A 8 8.62 -59.49 -18.95
C GLY A 8 9.23 -58.16 -19.40
N THR A 9 9.59 -58.09 -20.67
CA THR A 9 9.72 -56.92 -21.56
C THR A 9 8.74 -55.76 -21.32
N ALA A 10 9.21 -54.51 -21.45
CA ALA A 10 8.63 -53.51 -22.36
C ALA A 10 9.44 -52.19 -22.40
N VAL A 11 10.05 -51.93 -23.54
CA VAL A 11 10.44 -50.59 -24.00
C VAL A 11 9.15 -49.83 -24.33
N VAL A 12 8.53 -49.16 -23.36
CA VAL A 12 7.63 -47.99 -23.55
C VAL A 12 7.47 -47.31 -22.18
N ALA A 13 8.40 -46.44 -21.78
CA ALA A 13 8.17 -45.54 -20.62
C ALA A 13 9.04 -44.26 -20.64
N ALA A 14 10.05 -44.17 -21.52
CA ALA A 14 10.96 -43.02 -21.57
C ALA A 14 10.42 -41.78 -22.31
N LEU A 15 9.18 -41.82 -22.81
CA LEU A 15 8.48 -40.65 -23.39
C LEU A 15 7.23 -40.24 -22.58
N ALA A 16 6.90 -40.97 -21.51
CA ALA A 16 5.84 -40.59 -20.57
C ALA A 16 6.38 -39.86 -19.33
N SER A 17 7.66 -40.02 -18.99
CA SER A 17 8.28 -39.37 -17.82
C SER A 17 8.65 -37.90 -18.02
N LEU A 18 8.64 -37.38 -19.26
CA LEU A 18 8.82 -35.95 -19.52
C LEU A 18 7.48 -35.19 -19.63
N ALA A 19 6.37 -35.89 -19.87
CA ALA A 19 5.01 -35.34 -19.88
C ALA A 19 4.26 -35.52 -18.54
N MET A 20 4.74 -36.38 -17.65
CA MET A 20 4.21 -36.56 -16.29
C MET A 20 4.76 -35.55 -15.26
N LEU A 21 5.69 -34.67 -15.66
CA LEU A 21 6.12 -33.53 -14.83
C LEU A 21 5.18 -32.32 -14.95
N ALA A 22 4.14 -32.41 -15.80
CA ALA A 22 3.19 -31.32 -16.06
C ALA A 22 1.75 -31.60 -15.60
N SER A 23 1.48 -32.69 -14.88
CA SER A 23 0.11 -33.01 -14.40
C SER A 23 0.00 -33.42 -12.93
N ALA A 24 1.09 -33.43 -12.18
CA ALA A 24 1.02 -33.23 -10.74
C ALA A 24 1.11 -31.72 -10.52
N GLY A 25 -0.01 -31.08 -10.17
CA GLY A 25 -0.06 -29.69 -9.69
C GLY A 25 0.66 -29.57 -8.35
N VAL A 26 1.96 -29.88 -8.31
CA VAL A 26 2.84 -29.37 -7.30
C VAL A 26 2.96 -27.90 -7.66
N ALA A 27 2.15 -27.07 -7.02
CA ALA A 27 2.43 -25.65 -6.97
C ALA A 27 3.91 -25.54 -6.56
N SER A 28 4.75 -25.08 -7.50
CA SER A 28 6.10 -24.66 -7.14
C SER A 28 5.96 -23.64 -6.00
N ALA A 29 6.96 -23.54 -5.12
CA ALA A 29 7.04 -22.62 -3.99
C ALA A 29 6.84 -21.10 -4.31
N ALA A 30 6.36 -20.77 -5.52
CA ALA A 30 6.00 -19.47 -6.05
C ALA A 30 4.73 -18.81 -5.43
N ALA A 31 4.13 -19.40 -4.38
CA ALA A 31 2.98 -18.80 -3.68
C ALA A 31 3.32 -18.24 -2.29
N ILE A 32 4.58 -18.34 -1.84
CA ILE A 32 5.02 -17.64 -0.62
C ILE A 32 5.25 -16.19 -1.01
N GLY A 33 4.51 -15.27 -0.40
CA GLY A 33 4.84 -13.86 -0.51
C GLY A 33 6.22 -13.62 0.10
N THR A 34 7.17 -13.13 -0.68
CA THR A 34 8.24 -12.34 -0.09
C THR A 34 7.60 -11.06 0.43
N PRO A 35 7.90 -10.58 1.65
CA PRO A 35 7.68 -9.18 1.93
C PRO A 35 8.43 -8.45 0.83
N THR A 36 7.71 -7.67 0.04
CA THR A 36 8.32 -6.76 -0.91
C THR A 36 9.34 -5.94 -0.12
N ILE A 37 10.45 -5.50 -0.75
CA ILE A 37 11.28 -4.48 -0.13
C ILE A 37 10.31 -3.41 0.36
N ILE A 38 10.38 -3.12 1.66
CA ILE A 38 9.91 -1.86 2.22
C ILE A 38 10.83 -0.80 1.60
N ASP A 39 10.66 -0.55 0.32
CA ASP A 39 11.15 0.66 -0.30
C ASP A 39 9.97 1.58 -0.18
N GLY A 40 9.92 2.39 0.88
CA GLY A 40 8.98 3.50 0.96
C GLY A 40 7.48 3.18 1.04
N ASP A 41 7.00 1.98 0.67
CA ASP A 41 5.63 1.82 0.15
C ASP A 41 4.88 0.55 0.58
N THR A 42 5.48 -0.44 1.29
CA THR A 42 4.75 -1.71 1.61
C THR A 42 5.00 -2.41 2.96
N THR A 43 5.63 -1.76 3.95
CA THR A 43 5.16 -1.93 5.35
C THR A 43 4.21 -0.79 5.68
N PHE A 44 3.71 -0.72 6.90
CA PHE A 44 3.70 0.57 7.59
C PHE A 44 5.10 1.18 7.40
N VAL A 45 5.21 2.05 6.40
CA VAL A 45 6.51 2.47 5.92
C VAL A 45 7.03 3.54 6.86
N ASN A 46 8.35 3.69 6.90
CA ASN A 46 9.07 4.85 7.41
C ASN A 46 8.68 6.19 6.73
N ASP A 47 7.51 6.29 6.11
CA ASP A 47 6.90 7.50 5.52
C ASP A 47 5.46 7.71 6.00
N GLU A 48 5.14 7.16 7.17
CA GLU A 48 4.23 7.86 8.05
C GLU A 48 5.16 8.50 9.09
N THR A 49 4.93 9.74 9.51
CA THR A 49 4.84 9.86 10.97
C THR A 49 3.76 8.85 11.37
N VAL A 50 4.19 7.61 11.61
CA VAL A 50 3.41 6.65 12.31
C VAL A 50 3.33 7.29 13.66
N ASN A 51 2.31 8.12 13.84
CA ASN A 51 1.93 8.65 15.12
C ASN A 51 1.34 7.48 15.94
N LEU A 52 1.72 6.21 15.67
CA LEU A 52 1.05 4.94 16.01
C LEU A 52 0.34 5.10 17.34
N LEU A 53 -0.95 4.76 17.36
CA LEU A 53 -1.78 5.02 18.53
C LEU A 53 -1.49 4.01 19.66
N GLY A 54 -0.21 3.69 19.88
CA GLY A 54 0.32 3.47 21.23
C GLY A 54 0.86 4.76 21.87
N GLY A 55 0.61 5.91 21.25
CA GLY A 55 1.24 7.17 21.64
C GLY A 55 2.75 7.06 21.46
N ASP A 56 3.49 7.31 22.53
CA ASP A 56 4.94 7.22 22.56
C ASP A 56 5.49 5.80 22.21
N LEU A 57 4.68 4.72 22.24
CA LEU A 57 5.11 3.33 22.03
C LEU A 57 5.48 2.96 20.58
N GLY A 58 5.20 3.82 19.60
CA GLY A 58 5.62 3.61 18.21
C GLY A 58 5.22 2.23 17.65
N GLU A 59 6.12 1.60 16.89
CA GLU A 59 5.91 0.31 16.20
C GLU A 59 5.52 -0.84 17.13
N ALA A 60 5.97 -0.79 18.39
CA ALA A 60 5.64 -1.80 19.39
C ALA A 60 4.14 -1.84 19.69
N ALA A 61 3.43 -0.70 19.57
CA ALA A 61 2.00 -0.58 19.81
C ALA A 61 1.15 -1.57 19.00
N ASN A 62 1.64 -1.98 17.83
CA ASN A 62 0.92 -2.87 16.91
C ASN A 62 0.85 -4.33 17.41
N PHE A 63 1.62 -4.69 18.43
CA PHE A 63 1.72 -6.07 18.92
C PHE A 63 1.28 -6.16 20.37
N GLY A 64 0.50 -7.18 20.74
CA GLY A 64 0.25 -7.41 22.17
C GLY A 64 1.50 -7.91 22.90
N LEU A 65 2.34 -8.68 22.23
CA LEU A 65 3.62 -9.16 22.79
C LEU A 65 4.79 -8.79 21.89
N VAL A 66 5.77 -8.09 22.46
CA VAL A 66 7.07 -7.83 21.85
C VAL A 66 8.15 -8.41 22.75
N GLY A 67 8.89 -9.40 22.23
CA GLY A 67 10.05 -10.01 22.88
C GLY A 67 11.28 -9.81 22.02
N PHE A 68 12.17 -8.89 22.40
CA PHE A 68 13.31 -8.52 21.55
C PHE A 68 14.29 -9.68 21.33
N ASP A 69 14.49 -10.54 22.32
CA ASP A 69 15.26 -11.79 22.20
C ASP A 69 14.34 -12.98 21.94
N SER A 70 13.33 -13.18 22.82
CA SER A 70 12.43 -14.32 22.68
C SER A 70 11.05 -14.15 23.31
N ILE A 71 10.10 -14.96 22.82
CA ILE A 71 8.78 -15.17 23.41
C ILE A 71 8.57 -16.67 23.63
N HIS A 72 8.14 -17.06 24.84
CA HIS A 72 7.74 -18.40 25.21
C HIS A 72 6.25 -18.45 25.49
N LEU A 73 5.48 -19.09 24.60
CA LEU A 73 4.02 -19.19 24.72
C LEU A 73 3.64 -20.54 25.33
N ASN A 74 3.40 -20.61 26.64
CA ASN A 74 3.02 -21.85 27.33
C ASN A 74 1.52 -21.92 27.68
N ALA A 75 0.77 -20.85 27.42
CA ALA A 75 -0.67 -20.74 27.70
C ALA A 75 -1.39 -19.95 26.59
N HIS A 76 -2.72 -19.92 26.64
CA HIS A 76 -3.56 -19.27 25.64
C HIS A 76 -3.20 -17.79 25.47
N THR A 77 -2.95 -17.36 24.23
CA THR A 77 -2.53 -16.00 23.91
C THR A 77 -3.43 -15.39 22.84
N ASN A 78 -4.44 -14.63 23.25
CA ASN A 78 -5.36 -13.94 22.36
C ASN A 78 -4.74 -12.62 21.83
N SER A 79 -3.68 -12.74 21.02
CA SER A 79 -2.98 -11.59 20.45
C SER A 79 -1.96 -11.96 19.37
N ASN A 80 -1.54 -10.97 18.58
CA ASN A 80 -0.38 -11.03 17.72
C ASN A 80 0.95 -10.80 18.48
N ILE A 81 2.05 -11.27 17.90
CA ILE A 81 3.37 -11.28 18.54
C ILE A 81 4.47 -10.76 17.60
N ALA A 82 5.55 -10.22 18.16
CA ALA A 82 6.77 -9.86 17.45
C ALA A 82 8.02 -10.30 18.23
N THR A 83 8.89 -11.13 17.64
CA THR A 83 10.11 -11.59 18.32
C THR A 83 11.22 -12.10 17.41
N GLU A 84 12.47 -12.04 17.89
CA GLU A 84 13.61 -12.72 17.25
C GLU A 84 13.46 -14.24 17.34
N HIS A 85 12.98 -14.78 18.47
CA HIS A 85 12.79 -16.22 18.62
C HIS A 85 11.52 -16.59 19.38
N ALA A 86 10.56 -17.18 18.69
CA ALA A 86 9.35 -17.72 19.30
C ALA A 86 9.48 -19.22 19.65
N TYR A 87 9.12 -19.56 20.88
CA TYR A 87 8.91 -20.91 21.36
C TYR A 87 7.40 -21.14 21.57
N ILE A 88 6.79 -21.88 20.66
CA ILE A 88 5.34 -22.07 20.60
C ILE A 88 4.95 -23.37 21.32
N GLY A 89 4.43 -23.24 22.54
CA GLY A 89 3.83 -24.32 23.33
C GLY A 89 2.30 -24.29 23.38
N ALA A 90 1.68 -23.19 22.96
CA ALA A 90 0.23 -22.97 22.98
C ALA A 90 -0.23 -22.17 21.75
N ALA A 91 -1.54 -22.18 21.48
CA ALA A 91 -2.13 -21.43 20.39
C ALA A 91 -2.10 -19.92 20.66
N PHE A 92 -2.01 -19.12 19.59
CA PHE A 92 -2.02 -17.66 19.68
C PHE A 92 -2.79 -17.00 18.53
N GLY A 93 -2.84 -15.68 18.52
CA GLY A 93 -3.60 -14.90 17.53
C GLY A 93 -5.00 -14.59 18.01
N ASN A 94 -5.60 -13.54 17.43
CA ASN A 94 -6.85 -13.00 17.93
C ASN A 94 -8.05 -13.87 17.53
N HIS A 95 -8.91 -14.26 18.48
CA HIS A 95 -10.04 -15.19 18.27
C HIS A 95 -11.37 -14.48 18.00
N ALA A 96 -11.46 -13.16 18.18
CA ALA A 96 -12.76 -12.50 18.30
C ALA A 96 -13.44 -12.14 16.96
N ASN A 97 -14.76 -12.40 16.90
CA ASN A 97 -15.68 -11.60 16.09
C ASN A 97 -15.60 -10.15 16.60
N GLY A 98 -15.16 -9.21 15.76
CA GLY A 98 -15.02 -7.78 16.13
C GLY A 98 -13.61 -7.21 16.00
N VAL A 99 -12.62 -8.03 15.63
CA VAL A 99 -11.39 -7.49 15.03
C VAL A 99 -11.73 -7.04 13.62
N ASP A 100 -11.93 -5.73 13.45
CA ASP A 100 -12.24 -5.12 12.15
C ASP A 100 -10.97 -4.79 11.34
N GLU A 101 -9.78 -4.87 11.96
CA GLU A 101 -8.50 -4.47 11.36
C GLU A 101 -7.50 -5.65 11.21
N PRO A 102 -6.80 -5.75 10.07
CA PRO A 102 -5.75 -6.76 9.88
C PRO A 102 -4.57 -6.58 10.86
N GLU A 103 -4.16 -7.66 11.52
CA GLU A 103 -2.94 -7.71 12.34
C GLU A 103 -1.83 -8.52 11.67
N VAL A 104 -0.60 -8.33 12.14
CA VAL A 104 0.54 -9.15 11.71
C VAL A 104 1.27 -9.71 12.92
N SER A 105 1.63 -10.99 12.84
CA SER A 105 2.59 -11.61 13.76
C SER A 105 3.95 -11.82 13.07
N TYR A 106 5.05 -11.46 13.72
CA TYR A 106 6.41 -11.59 13.22
C TYR A 106 7.27 -12.49 14.11
N MET A 107 7.93 -13.49 13.52
CA MET A 107 8.85 -14.41 14.20
C MET A 107 10.11 -14.63 13.34
N ASP A 108 11.27 -14.08 13.72
CA ASP A 108 12.50 -14.26 12.93
C ASP A 108 12.97 -15.73 12.94
N LYS A 109 12.79 -16.41 14.07
CA LYS A 109 12.94 -17.86 14.24
C LYS A 109 11.77 -18.41 15.03
N VAL A 110 11.30 -19.61 14.69
CA VAL A 110 10.25 -20.30 15.43
C VAL A 110 10.57 -21.77 15.70
N ASP A 111 10.38 -22.18 16.96
CA ASP A 111 10.41 -23.57 17.41
C ASP A 111 9.02 -23.94 17.98
N GLY A 112 8.52 -25.13 17.62
CA GLY A 112 7.22 -25.63 18.07
C GLY A 112 6.20 -25.79 16.94
N ASN A 113 5.00 -26.25 17.30
CA ASN A 113 3.88 -26.40 16.37
C ASN A 113 3.02 -25.14 16.44
N ILE A 114 2.71 -24.56 15.28
CA ILE A 114 1.98 -23.30 15.22
C ILE A 114 0.50 -23.58 15.00
N ASN A 115 -0.31 -23.13 15.96
CA ASN A 115 -1.76 -22.99 15.83
C ASN A 115 -2.11 -21.51 16.04
N VAL A 116 -2.49 -20.83 14.97
CA VAL A 116 -2.68 -19.38 14.96
C VAL A 116 -4.07 -18.98 14.44
N SER A 117 -4.70 -18.02 15.10
CA SER A 117 -5.91 -17.35 14.61
C SER A 117 -5.56 -16.03 13.91
N LEU A 118 -6.08 -15.84 12.70
CA LEU A 118 -5.80 -14.71 11.80
C LEU A 118 -7.12 -14.11 11.25
N PRO A 119 -7.86 -13.31 12.05
CA PRO A 119 -9.08 -12.61 11.62
C PRO A 119 -8.77 -11.45 10.67
N ALA A 120 -9.78 -10.81 10.09
CA ALA A 120 -9.67 -9.58 9.28
C ALA A 120 -8.45 -9.49 8.34
N ASP A 121 -8.20 -10.54 7.55
CA ASP A 121 -7.09 -10.53 6.57
C ASP A 121 -5.67 -10.42 7.19
N SER A 122 -5.57 -10.72 8.49
CA SER A 122 -4.31 -10.84 9.24
C SER A 122 -3.32 -11.81 8.61
N LYS A 123 -2.03 -11.51 8.82
CA LYS A 123 -0.89 -12.22 8.24
C LYS A 123 0.08 -12.72 9.30
N ILE A 124 0.92 -13.66 8.90
CA ILE A 124 2.02 -14.20 9.69
C ILE A 124 3.31 -14.15 8.88
N VAL A 125 4.37 -13.64 9.50
CA VAL A 125 5.65 -13.38 8.87
C VAL A 125 6.75 -14.16 9.57
N PHE A 126 7.57 -14.84 8.78
CA PHE A 126 8.70 -15.62 9.26
C PHE A 126 10.04 -15.04 8.79
N GLY A 127 11.03 -15.08 9.66
CA GLY A 127 12.40 -14.74 9.29
C GLY A 127 13.03 -15.73 8.32
N GLN A 128 14.18 -15.33 7.78
CA GLN A 128 14.92 -16.09 6.77
C GLN A 128 15.32 -17.50 7.23
N SER A 129 15.58 -17.64 8.53
CA SER A 129 16.05 -18.89 9.15
C SER A 129 15.03 -20.04 9.07
N ASN A 130 13.75 -19.73 8.85
CA ASN A 130 12.68 -20.72 8.82
C ASN A 130 12.51 -21.33 7.43
N THR A 131 12.33 -22.65 7.36
CA THR A 131 11.99 -23.35 6.13
C THR A 131 10.48 -23.36 5.97
N ILE A 132 9.96 -22.69 4.94
CA ILE A 132 8.53 -22.65 4.64
C ILE A 132 8.26 -23.58 3.45
N GLY A 133 7.29 -24.48 3.60
CA GLY A 133 6.89 -25.43 2.57
C GLY A 133 5.37 -25.53 2.46
N GLN A 134 4.89 -26.40 1.58
CA GLN A 134 3.47 -26.68 1.41
C GLN A 134 3.17 -28.15 1.72
N THR A 135 1.95 -28.40 2.19
CA THR A 135 1.39 -29.74 2.44
C THR A 135 -0.07 -29.79 1.94
N ASP A 136 -0.72 -30.94 2.06
CA ASP A 136 -2.13 -31.15 1.74
C ASP A 136 -2.49 -30.75 0.30
N ASN A 137 -1.63 -31.15 -0.65
CA ASN A 137 -1.70 -30.82 -2.08
C ASN A 137 -1.68 -29.32 -2.37
N GLY A 138 -0.94 -28.54 -1.56
CA GLY A 138 -0.83 -27.08 -1.71
C GLY A 138 -1.89 -26.30 -0.93
N ASN A 139 -2.79 -26.97 -0.21
CA ASN A 139 -3.86 -26.33 0.56
C ASN A 139 -3.44 -25.90 1.97
N SER A 140 -2.21 -26.20 2.40
CA SER A 140 -1.70 -25.84 3.72
C SER A 140 -0.21 -25.58 3.67
N TRP A 141 0.27 -24.84 4.67
CA TRP A 141 1.68 -24.46 4.82
C TRP A 141 2.37 -25.33 5.85
N THR A 142 3.69 -25.46 5.72
CA THR A 142 4.56 -26.03 6.75
C THR A 142 5.65 -25.02 7.13
N VAL A 143 6.04 -25.02 8.40
CA VAL A 143 7.15 -24.23 8.94
C VAL A 143 8.09 -25.18 9.65
N ASN A 144 9.35 -25.20 9.21
CA ASN A 144 10.40 -26.11 9.69
C ASN A 144 9.97 -27.60 9.65
N GLY A 145 9.14 -27.96 8.66
CA GLY A 145 8.61 -29.32 8.46
C GLY A 145 7.32 -29.64 9.23
N ASN A 146 6.89 -28.78 10.16
CA ASN A 146 5.64 -28.94 10.91
C ASN A 146 4.50 -28.23 10.19
N LYS A 147 3.28 -28.77 10.24
CA LYS A 147 2.11 -28.12 9.66
C LYS A 147 1.79 -26.82 10.41
N LEU A 148 1.49 -25.77 9.65
CA LEU A 148 0.97 -24.50 10.16
C LEU A 148 -0.56 -24.56 10.19
N GLU A 149 -1.12 -24.67 11.38
CA GLU A 149 -2.57 -24.61 11.58
C GLU A 149 -3.03 -23.17 11.67
N MET A 150 -3.97 -22.79 10.79
CA MET A 150 -4.47 -21.41 10.67
C MET A 150 -6.00 -21.41 10.73
N GLN A 151 -6.53 -20.74 11.73
CA GLN A 151 -7.91 -20.26 11.72
C GLN A 151 -7.91 -18.89 11.05
N THR A 152 -8.81 -18.64 10.09
CA THR A 152 -8.79 -17.42 9.27
C THR A 152 -10.17 -16.79 9.19
N GLY A 153 -10.22 -15.46 9.17
CA GLY A 153 -11.40 -14.66 8.86
C GLY A 153 -11.10 -13.56 7.84
N GLY A 154 -12.13 -12.97 7.24
CA GLY A 154 -11.99 -11.97 6.17
C GLY A 154 -11.98 -12.58 4.76
N SER A 155 -11.48 -11.80 3.79
CA SER A 155 -11.49 -12.13 2.35
C SER A 155 -10.21 -12.78 1.83
N LEU A 156 -9.08 -12.61 2.53
CA LEU A 156 -7.75 -13.02 2.08
C LEU A 156 -7.58 -14.55 2.17
N PRO A 157 -7.18 -15.24 1.10
CA PRO A 157 -6.99 -16.68 1.12
C PRO A 157 -5.77 -17.08 1.96
N LYS A 158 -5.78 -18.32 2.50
CA LYS A 158 -4.66 -18.87 3.31
C LYS A 158 -3.30 -18.83 2.60
N SER A 159 -3.29 -18.91 1.27
CA SER A 159 -2.06 -18.82 0.46
C SER A 159 -1.38 -17.46 0.56
N GLU A 160 -2.12 -16.38 0.83
CA GLU A 160 -1.60 -15.00 0.82
C GLU A 160 -1.29 -14.46 2.23
N ARG A 161 -1.50 -15.28 3.26
CA ARG A 161 -1.32 -14.90 4.67
C ARG A 161 0.07 -15.19 5.22
N VAL A 162 0.85 -16.01 4.52
CA VAL A 162 2.19 -16.42 4.96
C VAL A 162 3.24 -15.66 4.18
N LEU A 163 4.02 -14.88 4.91
CA LEU A 163 5.13 -14.10 4.38
C LEU A 163 6.44 -14.62 4.95
N LYS A 164 7.53 -14.45 4.19
CA LYS A 164 8.86 -14.80 4.66
C LYS A 164 9.87 -13.73 4.27
N ASP A 165 10.57 -13.15 5.25
CA ASP A 165 11.71 -12.23 5.05
C ASP A 165 12.58 -12.69 3.90
N SER A 166 13.15 -11.76 3.13
CA SER A 166 14.09 -12.05 2.03
C SER A 166 15.54 -11.96 2.53
N GLY A 167 16.52 -12.36 1.71
CA GLY A 167 17.94 -12.25 2.09
C GLY A 167 18.41 -10.80 2.26
N THR A 168 17.61 -9.83 1.79
CA THR A 168 17.93 -8.39 1.80
C THR A 168 16.85 -7.55 2.48
N VAL A 169 15.70 -8.13 2.85
CA VAL A 169 14.54 -7.43 3.41
C VAL A 169 14.06 -8.16 4.64
N LYS A 170 14.08 -7.47 5.78
CA LYS A 170 13.35 -7.88 6.98
C LYS A 170 12.02 -7.14 7.05
N TYR A 171 10.97 -7.83 7.47
CA TYR A 171 9.67 -7.23 7.73
C TYR A 171 9.69 -6.30 8.96
N LEU A 172 10.48 -6.64 9.99
CA LEU A 172 10.55 -5.89 11.23
C LEU A 172 12.00 -5.72 11.70
N ASP A 173 12.39 -4.48 12.04
CA ASP A 173 13.67 -4.20 12.72
C ASP A 173 13.47 -4.14 14.24
N LEU A 174 13.48 -5.32 14.87
CA LEU A 174 13.31 -5.43 16.32
C LEU A 174 14.38 -4.68 17.12
N LYS A 175 15.58 -4.47 16.57
CA LYS A 175 16.65 -3.71 17.24
C LYS A 175 16.37 -2.22 17.23
N ALA A 176 15.80 -1.71 16.13
CA ALA A 176 15.32 -0.33 16.08
C ALA A 176 14.19 -0.11 17.09
N ILE A 177 13.22 -1.03 17.17
CA ILE A 177 12.12 -0.97 18.14
C ILE A 177 12.65 -1.03 19.58
N GLU A 178 13.57 -1.96 19.88
CA GLU A 178 14.18 -2.06 21.21
C GLU A 178 14.87 -0.75 21.63
N LYS A 179 15.61 -0.14 20.70
CA LYS A 179 16.27 1.15 20.93
C LYS A 179 15.26 2.26 21.20
N SER A 180 14.17 2.33 20.42
CA SER A 180 13.09 3.30 20.61
C SER A 180 12.40 3.11 21.96
N MET A 181 12.10 1.87 22.35
CA MET A 181 11.44 1.55 23.61
C MET A 181 12.35 1.81 24.82
N THR A 182 13.65 1.55 24.68
CA THR A 182 14.67 1.91 25.68
C THR A 182 14.73 3.44 25.87
N ALA A 183 14.74 4.20 24.77
CA ALA A 183 14.77 5.65 24.82
C ALA A 183 13.50 6.24 25.44
N LEU A 184 12.34 5.64 25.12
CA LEU A 184 11.06 6.02 25.69
C LEU A 184 11.02 5.75 27.20
N SER A 185 11.41 4.55 27.62
CA SER A 185 11.51 4.20 29.04
C SER A 185 12.34 5.23 29.80
N ALA A 186 13.50 5.62 29.25
CA ALA A 186 14.36 6.65 29.83
C ALA A 186 13.80 8.09 29.77
N LYS A 187 12.85 8.38 28.86
CA LYS A 187 12.12 9.65 28.78
C LYS A 187 11.10 9.72 29.90
N TRP A 188 10.27 8.70 30.05
CA TRP A 188 9.24 8.63 31.08
C TRP A 188 9.82 8.59 32.49
N ALA A 189 10.95 7.92 32.70
CA ALA A 189 11.68 7.92 33.98
C ALA A 189 12.16 9.31 34.47
N LYS A 190 12.09 10.33 33.60
CA LYS A 190 12.47 11.71 33.91
C LYS A 190 11.27 12.64 33.97
N ALA A 191 10.07 12.15 33.64
CA ALA A 191 8.86 12.92 33.75
C ALA A 191 8.54 13.15 35.22
N ALA A 192 8.11 14.37 35.57
CA ALA A 192 7.68 14.64 36.92
C ALA A 192 6.28 14.03 37.14
N PRO A 193 5.98 13.47 38.34
CA PRO A 193 4.65 13.01 38.67
C PRO A 193 3.60 14.10 38.44
N ALA A 194 2.52 13.75 37.76
CA ALA A 194 1.48 14.68 37.34
C ALA A 194 0.14 13.95 37.15
N ASN A 195 -0.95 14.63 37.47
CA ASN A 195 -2.34 14.17 37.26
C ASN A 195 -2.68 12.79 37.88
N ALA A 196 -1.88 12.33 38.83
CA ALA A 196 -2.09 11.05 39.50
C ALA A 196 -1.67 11.12 40.97
N SER A 197 -2.25 10.22 41.77
CA SER A 197 -1.92 10.00 43.17
C SER A 197 -2.17 8.54 43.54
N TYR A 198 -1.51 8.06 44.59
CA TYR A 198 -1.71 6.70 45.09
C TYR A 198 -1.71 6.67 46.63
N ASP A 199 -2.43 5.70 47.20
CA ASP A 199 -2.42 5.38 48.63
C ASP A 199 -2.19 3.89 48.83
N PHE A 200 -0.99 3.54 49.25
CA PHE A 200 -0.59 2.17 49.61
C PHE A 200 -0.36 2.00 51.12
N SER A 201 -0.84 2.93 51.94
CA SER A 201 -0.65 2.88 53.40
C SER A 201 -1.35 1.69 54.06
N ASP A 202 -2.43 1.18 53.45
CA ASP A 202 -3.18 0.00 53.86
C ASP A 202 -3.02 -1.11 52.81
N MET A 203 -2.34 -2.19 53.18
CA MET A 203 -2.06 -3.34 52.30
C MET A 203 -3.33 -4.00 51.76
N ASN A 204 -4.49 -3.80 52.39
CA ASN A 204 -5.77 -4.35 51.94
C ASN A 204 -6.57 -3.39 51.04
N ARG A 205 -6.13 -2.14 50.88
CA ARG A 205 -6.85 -1.09 50.14
C ARG A 205 -5.90 -0.20 49.35
N ARG A 206 -4.99 -0.82 48.60
CA ARG A 206 -4.03 -0.12 47.74
C ARG A 206 -4.74 0.43 46.51
N HIS A 207 -4.66 1.73 46.29
CA HIS A 207 -5.39 2.40 45.22
C HIS A 207 -4.57 3.46 44.51
N ILE A 208 -4.79 3.59 43.20
CA ILE A 208 -4.27 4.67 42.35
C ILE A 208 -5.44 5.44 41.75
N THR A 209 -5.37 6.76 41.76
CA THR A 209 -6.30 7.64 41.04
C THR A 209 -5.51 8.48 40.05
N ALA A 210 -5.92 8.48 38.79
CA ALA A 210 -5.35 9.34 37.76
C ALA A 210 -6.44 9.90 36.83
N ASP A 211 -6.19 11.08 36.28
CA ASP A 211 -7.09 11.76 35.35
C ASP A 211 -6.28 12.54 34.30
N GLY A 212 -6.95 13.16 33.34
CA GLY A 212 -6.33 13.78 32.18
C GLY A 212 -5.81 12.76 31.17
N ASP A 213 -5.43 13.22 29.98
CA ASP A 213 -5.03 12.31 28.89
C ASP A 213 -3.70 11.60 29.21
N GLU A 214 -2.80 12.26 29.94
CA GLU A 214 -1.52 11.73 30.37
C GLU A 214 -1.26 12.01 31.85
N ALA A 215 -0.93 10.96 32.59
CA ALA A 215 -0.63 11.00 34.01
C ALA A 215 0.65 10.21 34.31
N HIS A 216 1.39 10.64 35.33
CA HIS A 216 2.68 10.07 35.72
C HIS A 216 2.78 9.87 37.22
N LEU A 217 3.33 8.74 37.64
CA LEU A 217 3.69 8.41 39.02
C LEU A 217 5.07 7.79 39.07
N ASP A 218 5.82 8.10 40.13
CA ASP A 218 7.04 7.40 40.49
C ASP A 218 6.73 6.48 41.68
N ILE A 219 7.03 5.19 41.57
CA ILE A 219 6.80 4.21 42.64
C ILE A 219 8.03 3.30 42.77
N ASP A 220 8.58 3.19 43.97
CA ASP A 220 9.66 2.24 44.23
C ASP A 220 9.13 0.80 44.13
N ALA A 221 9.89 -0.11 43.49
CA ALA A 221 9.46 -1.49 43.28
C ALA A 221 9.09 -2.25 44.58
N THR A 222 9.61 -1.80 45.73
CA THR A 222 9.26 -2.35 47.05
C THR A 222 7.84 -2.02 47.51
N GLU A 223 7.26 -0.92 47.04
CA GLU A 223 5.89 -0.51 47.39
C GLU A 223 4.82 -1.32 46.63
N LEU A 224 5.20 -1.84 45.47
CA LEU A 224 4.35 -2.72 44.66
C LEU A 224 4.25 -4.14 45.24
N GLN A 225 5.23 -4.56 46.05
CA GLN A 225 5.24 -5.88 46.69
C GLN A 225 4.01 -6.06 47.59
N GLY A 226 3.17 -7.06 47.30
CA GLY A 226 1.95 -7.31 48.07
C GLY A 226 0.78 -7.76 47.20
N ASN A 227 -0.44 -7.57 47.72
CA ASN A 227 -1.68 -8.12 47.18
C ASN A 227 -2.24 -7.33 45.97
N ARG A 228 -3.54 -7.04 45.94
CA ARG A 228 -4.22 -6.35 44.84
C ARG A 228 -4.00 -4.84 44.89
N VAL A 229 -3.94 -4.20 43.73
CA VAL A 229 -4.01 -2.75 43.52
C VAL A 229 -5.23 -2.47 42.66
N THR A 230 -6.01 -1.44 43.01
CA THR A 230 -7.06 -0.94 42.13
C THR A 230 -6.68 0.41 41.56
N ALA A 231 -7.15 0.73 40.35
CA ALA A 231 -6.93 2.02 39.72
C ALA A 231 -8.23 2.62 39.16
N THR A 232 -8.53 3.86 39.52
CA THR A 232 -9.58 4.66 38.88
C THR A 232 -8.91 5.66 37.94
N LEU A 233 -9.21 5.53 36.65
CA LEU A 233 -8.66 6.36 35.57
C LEU A 233 -9.79 7.15 34.88
N GLY A 234 -9.48 8.35 34.40
CA GLY A 234 -10.32 9.04 33.42
C GLY A 234 -10.51 8.22 32.14
N ASP A 235 -11.53 8.54 31.35
CA ASP A 235 -11.96 7.69 30.23
C ASP A 235 -10.88 7.50 29.14
N ASN A 236 -10.01 8.50 28.96
CA ASN A 236 -8.90 8.50 28.00
C ASN A 236 -7.51 8.51 28.67
N THR A 237 -7.45 8.23 29.98
CA THR A 237 -6.21 8.43 30.75
C THR A 237 -5.18 7.34 30.47
N ARG A 238 -4.01 7.75 29.99
CA ARG A 238 -2.79 6.94 30.03
C ARG A 238 -1.99 7.28 31.29
N LEU A 239 -1.98 6.36 32.25
CA LEU A 239 -1.15 6.45 33.43
C LEU A 239 0.18 5.73 33.21
N VAL A 240 1.29 6.45 33.24
CA VAL A 240 2.64 5.87 33.33
C VAL A 240 3.05 5.80 34.80
N VAL A 241 3.36 4.59 35.26
CA VAL A 241 3.95 4.33 36.57
C VAL A 241 5.41 3.97 36.33
N ASP A 242 6.32 4.91 36.61
CA ASP A 242 7.76 4.66 36.61
C ASP A 242 8.14 3.86 37.86
N VAL A 243 8.57 2.63 37.64
CA VAL A 243 8.90 1.67 38.70
C VAL A 243 10.40 1.53 38.80
N ASP A 244 10.99 2.16 39.82
CA ASP A 244 12.43 2.05 40.09
C ASP A 244 12.73 0.79 40.90
N ALA A 245 13.49 -0.13 40.31
CA ALA A 245 13.91 -1.38 40.93
C ALA A 245 14.91 -1.20 42.08
N LYS A 246 15.60 -0.04 42.18
CA LYS A 246 16.63 0.24 43.21
C LYS A 246 17.71 -0.84 43.32
N GLY A 247 18.07 -1.50 42.22
CA GLY A 247 19.06 -2.58 42.16
C GLY A 247 18.53 -3.94 42.61
N ALA A 248 17.22 -4.15 42.70
CA ALA A 248 16.63 -5.46 42.93
C ALA A 248 16.83 -6.39 41.72
N ASP A 249 17.06 -7.69 41.95
CA ASP A 249 17.17 -8.68 40.87
C ASP A 249 15.78 -9.07 40.30
N THR A 250 14.73 -8.89 41.11
CA THR A 250 13.35 -9.24 40.76
C THR A 250 12.39 -8.14 41.20
N VAL A 251 11.49 -7.77 40.29
CA VAL A 251 10.33 -6.92 40.54
C VAL A 251 9.09 -7.78 40.33
N THR A 252 8.13 -7.69 41.24
CA THR A 252 6.88 -8.45 41.15
C THR A 252 5.74 -7.44 41.05
N LEU A 253 5.08 -7.41 39.90
CA LEU A 253 3.90 -6.56 39.69
C LEU A 253 2.70 -7.19 40.40
N PRO A 254 1.90 -6.39 41.11
CA PRO A 254 0.74 -6.88 41.85
C PRO A 254 -0.39 -7.28 40.90
N GLN A 255 -1.43 -7.93 41.43
CA GLN A 255 -2.71 -7.95 40.75
C GLN A 255 -3.18 -6.50 40.55
N LEU A 256 -3.56 -6.14 39.33
CA LEU A 256 -4.05 -4.80 39.01
C LEU A 256 -5.43 -4.87 38.38
N ASP A 257 -6.36 -4.15 38.99
CA ASP A 257 -7.72 -4.02 38.52
C ASP A 257 -7.98 -2.55 38.21
N VAL A 258 -8.25 -2.25 36.93
CA VAL A 258 -8.53 -0.90 36.47
C VAL A 258 -10.04 -0.75 36.30
N ASP A 259 -10.64 0.28 36.86
CA ASP A 259 -12.09 0.48 36.81
C ASP A 259 -12.59 0.53 35.37
N GLY A 260 -13.60 -0.30 35.04
CA GLY A 260 -14.14 -0.42 33.69
C GLY A 260 -13.36 -1.39 32.79
N ILE A 261 -12.26 -1.96 33.26
CA ILE A 261 -11.52 -3.06 32.63
C ILE A 261 -11.70 -4.32 33.49
N ASN A 262 -12.37 -5.32 32.94
CA ASN A 262 -12.51 -6.65 33.55
C ASN A 262 -11.34 -7.55 33.12
N HIS A 263 -11.26 -8.74 33.70
CA HIS A 263 -10.32 -9.81 33.30
C HIS A 263 -10.99 -10.89 32.46
N ALA A 264 -11.90 -10.49 31.55
CA ALA A 264 -12.61 -11.39 30.65
C ALA A 264 -12.09 -11.22 29.22
N GLU A 265 -12.31 -12.19 28.33
CA GLU A 265 -11.92 -12.10 26.92
C GLU A 265 -12.54 -10.85 26.27
N TYR A 266 -11.73 -9.80 26.05
CA TYR A 266 -12.17 -8.55 25.45
C TYR A 266 -12.16 -8.64 23.93
N ALA A 267 -13.29 -8.29 23.32
CA ALA A 267 -13.41 -8.06 21.88
C ALA A 267 -13.29 -6.57 21.49
N TYR A 268 -13.16 -5.66 22.48
CA TYR A 268 -13.16 -4.21 22.26
C TYR A 268 -12.02 -3.54 23.01
N TRP A 269 -11.29 -2.67 22.29
CA TRP A 269 -10.20 -1.86 22.81
C TRP A 269 -10.69 -0.85 23.85
N THR A 270 -9.83 -0.49 24.81
CA THR A 270 -10.10 0.54 25.81
C THR A 270 -9.23 1.77 25.57
N ASP A 271 -9.78 2.96 25.82
CA ASP A 271 -9.09 4.25 25.60
C ASP A 271 -8.19 4.66 26.79
N LYS A 272 -8.10 3.83 27.83
CA LYS A 272 -7.36 4.08 29.07
C LYS A 272 -6.48 2.91 29.45
N CYS A 273 -5.33 3.19 30.06
CA CYS A 273 -4.41 2.13 30.48
C CYS A 273 -3.47 2.56 31.61
N VAL A 274 -2.95 1.55 32.32
CA VAL A 274 -1.80 1.69 33.22
C VAL A 274 -0.58 1.08 32.54
N ILE A 275 0.52 1.83 32.48
CA ILE A 275 1.79 1.42 31.92
C ILE A 275 2.80 1.34 33.06
N TYR A 276 3.28 0.13 33.37
CA TYR A 276 4.45 -0.03 34.23
C TYR A 276 5.71 0.15 33.39
N ASN A 277 6.43 1.26 33.59
CA ASN A 277 7.75 1.49 33.01
C ASN A 277 8.82 1.03 33.98
N LEU A 278 9.55 -0.04 33.67
CA LEU A 278 10.50 -0.66 34.60
C LEU A 278 11.90 -0.07 34.41
N THR A 279 12.41 0.58 35.45
CA THR A 279 13.72 1.25 35.45
C THR A 279 14.57 0.77 36.62
N ASP A 280 15.87 1.10 36.61
CA ASP A 280 16.74 0.85 37.75
C ASP A 280 17.74 2.00 37.92
N SER A 281 17.52 2.82 38.94
CA SER A 281 18.42 3.93 39.28
C SER A 281 19.83 3.49 39.70
N LYS A 282 20.04 2.19 39.98
CA LYS A 282 21.37 1.61 40.25
C LYS A 282 22.03 1.04 39.00
N SER A 283 21.29 0.85 37.91
CA SER A 283 21.87 0.44 36.63
C SER A 283 22.61 1.62 35.97
N ARG A 284 23.69 1.30 35.26
CA ARG A 284 24.51 2.29 34.54
C ARG A 284 23.73 2.99 33.43
N ASP A 285 22.82 2.28 32.77
CA ASP A 285 21.99 2.81 31.67
C ASP A 285 20.59 3.24 32.14
N GLY A 286 20.29 3.13 33.44
CA GLY A 286 18.99 3.44 34.01
C GLY A 286 17.86 2.46 33.65
N GLN A 287 18.16 1.43 32.86
CA GLN A 287 17.18 0.41 32.48
C GLN A 287 17.17 -0.73 33.48
N TYR A 288 16.02 -1.38 33.64
CA TYR A 288 15.92 -2.60 34.42
C TYR A 288 16.36 -3.82 33.60
N HIS A 289 17.31 -4.61 34.13
CA HIS A 289 17.86 -5.82 33.47
C HIS A 289 17.49 -7.12 34.20
N GLY A 290 16.69 -7.04 35.27
CA GLY A 290 16.33 -8.18 36.11
C GLY A 290 15.12 -8.95 35.58
N ARG A 291 14.43 -9.64 36.49
CA ARG A 291 13.19 -10.36 36.19
C ARG A 291 11.97 -9.57 36.64
N VAL A 292 10.91 -9.56 35.84
CA VAL A 292 9.58 -9.05 36.19
C VAL A 292 8.63 -10.23 36.30
N GLY A 293 7.99 -10.42 37.46
CA GLY A 293 6.93 -11.41 37.64
C GLY A 293 5.57 -10.77 37.81
N THR A 294 4.49 -11.51 37.55
CA THR A 294 3.12 -11.10 37.92
C THR A 294 2.62 -11.93 39.11
N ALA A 295 2.21 -11.27 40.20
CA ALA A 295 1.67 -11.94 41.40
C ALA A 295 0.20 -12.35 41.28
N GLY A 296 -0.54 -11.70 40.39
CA GLY A 296 -1.94 -11.99 40.09
C GLY A 296 -2.31 -11.44 38.71
N ALA A 297 -3.58 -11.57 38.32
CA ALA A 297 -4.06 -11.04 37.05
C ALA A 297 -3.84 -9.51 36.97
N THR A 298 -3.36 -9.00 35.85
CA THR A 298 -3.04 -7.56 35.74
C THR A 298 -3.58 -6.96 34.45
N SER A 299 -4.27 -5.82 34.59
CA SER A 299 -4.73 -4.99 33.47
C SER A 299 -3.71 -3.87 33.22
N SER A 300 -2.64 -4.18 32.48
CA SER A 300 -1.50 -3.26 32.33
C SER A 300 -0.72 -3.47 31.03
N VAL A 301 -0.09 -2.40 30.56
CA VAL A 301 1.07 -2.48 29.66
C VAL A 301 2.33 -2.61 30.52
N ILE A 302 3.19 -3.58 30.20
CA ILE A 302 4.48 -3.79 30.87
C ILE A 302 5.58 -3.39 29.89
N LEU A 303 6.27 -2.27 30.16
CA LEU A 303 7.39 -1.79 29.38
C LEU A 303 8.71 -2.06 30.13
N ALA A 304 9.44 -3.08 29.71
CA ALA A 304 10.71 -3.48 30.32
C ALA A 304 11.72 -3.96 29.26
N PRO A 305 12.20 -3.06 28.36
CA PRO A 305 12.90 -3.45 27.13
C PRO A 305 14.16 -4.29 27.33
N LYS A 306 14.79 -4.22 28.52
CA LYS A 306 16.03 -4.92 28.86
C LYS A 306 15.84 -6.05 29.88
N ALA A 307 14.61 -6.32 30.31
CA ALA A 307 14.30 -7.29 31.36
C ALA A 307 13.60 -8.54 30.83
N ASP A 308 13.65 -9.61 31.62
CA ASP A 308 12.88 -10.82 31.38
C ASP A 308 11.54 -10.74 32.11
N VAL A 309 10.42 -10.80 31.37
CA VAL A 309 9.06 -10.79 31.94
C VAL A 309 8.50 -12.21 31.97
N ASP A 310 8.14 -12.66 33.17
CA ASP A 310 7.46 -13.93 33.45
C ASP A 310 6.01 -13.65 33.88
N ALA A 311 5.11 -13.66 32.89
CA ALA A 311 3.68 -13.48 33.08
C ALA A 311 3.02 -14.82 33.42
N SER A 312 3.29 -15.30 34.64
CA SER A 312 2.72 -16.56 35.17
C SER A 312 1.22 -16.49 35.47
N GLN A 313 0.67 -15.28 35.56
CA GLN A 313 -0.74 -14.96 35.78
C GLN A 313 -1.34 -14.26 34.56
N ASN A 314 -2.67 -14.17 34.50
CA ASN A 314 -3.34 -13.57 33.36
C ASN A 314 -2.96 -12.11 33.15
N VAL A 315 -2.73 -11.70 31.90
CA VAL A 315 -2.44 -10.30 31.55
C VAL A 315 -3.43 -9.82 30.51
N GLU A 316 -4.12 -8.73 30.86
CA GLU A 316 -5.03 -7.98 29.99
C GLU A 316 -4.30 -6.69 29.58
N GLY A 317 -3.63 -6.68 28.43
CA GLY A 317 -2.84 -5.51 28.04
C GLY A 317 -1.78 -5.79 26.99
N GLN A 318 -0.54 -5.43 27.28
CA GLN A 318 0.60 -5.55 26.37
C GLN A 318 1.90 -5.78 27.15
N ILE A 319 2.84 -6.53 26.57
CA ILE A 319 4.18 -6.72 27.14
C ILE A 319 5.23 -6.39 26.09
N ILE A 320 6.14 -5.49 26.43
CA ILE A 320 7.30 -5.10 25.61
C ILE A 320 8.55 -5.33 26.44
N ALA A 321 9.28 -6.40 26.15
CA ALA A 321 10.42 -6.82 26.96
C ALA A 321 11.52 -7.49 26.14
N LYS A 322 12.66 -7.76 26.80
CA LYS A 322 13.73 -8.54 26.19
C LYS A 322 13.28 -9.98 25.97
N THR A 323 12.84 -10.63 27.05
CA THR A 323 12.26 -11.97 27.02
C THR A 323 10.84 -11.91 27.57
N VAL A 324 9.90 -12.58 26.92
CA VAL A 324 8.54 -12.73 27.45
C VAL A 324 8.21 -14.20 27.63
N THR A 325 7.78 -14.59 28.82
CA THR A 325 7.23 -15.92 29.10
C THR A 325 5.79 -15.79 29.51
N ILE A 326 4.90 -16.44 28.75
CA ILE A 326 3.46 -16.49 29.03
C ILE A 326 3.15 -17.83 29.70
N GLY A 327 2.81 -17.78 30.98
CA GLY A 327 2.37 -18.92 31.80
C GLY A 327 0.89 -18.88 32.19
N GLY A 328 0.28 -17.69 32.24
CA GLY A 328 -1.16 -17.48 32.35
C GLY A 328 -1.78 -17.07 31.00
N GLU A 329 -3.10 -16.89 30.93
CA GLU A 329 -3.74 -16.43 29.69
C GLU A 329 -3.36 -14.97 29.38
N PHE A 330 -3.13 -14.67 28.11
CA PHE A 330 -2.84 -13.30 27.67
C PHE A 330 -3.94 -12.83 26.74
N HIS A 331 -4.51 -11.65 27.00
CA HIS A 331 -5.49 -11.00 26.16
C HIS A 331 -5.02 -9.58 25.87
N ARG A 332 -5.04 -9.19 24.58
CA ARG A 332 -4.67 -7.83 24.20
C ARG A 332 -5.77 -6.86 24.61
N ASN A 333 -5.42 -5.84 25.38
CA ASN A 333 -6.31 -4.75 25.78
C ASN A 333 -5.58 -3.39 25.74
N SER A 334 -4.57 -3.28 24.89
CA SER A 334 -3.78 -2.06 24.73
C SER A 334 -4.52 -1.04 23.88
N VAL A 335 -4.47 0.21 24.33
CA VAL A 335 -4.92 1.47 23.71
C VAL A 335 -5.06 1.37 22.19
N ASN A 336 -6.30 1.49 21.69
CA ASN A 336 -6.53 2.11 20.39
C ASN A 336 -6.87 3.56 20.73
N VAL A 337 -6.24 4.54 20.09
CA VAL A 337 -6.95 5.80 19.88
C VAL A 337 -7.55 5.63 18.50
N PRO A 338 -8.85 5.43 18.32
CA PRO A 338 -9.40 5.40 17.00
C PRO A 338 -9.50 6.85 16.52
N ALA A 339 -8.56 7.28 15.71
CA ALA A 339 -8.82 8.30 14.72
C ALA A 339 -8.23 7.84 13.40
N THR A 340 -9.05 7.10 12.64
CA THR A 340 -9.03 7.06 11.17
C THR A 340 -7.80 7.73 10.56
N ARG A 341 -6.74 6.96 10.32
CA ARG A 341 -5.46 7.43 9.75
C ARG A 341 -5.48 7.54 8.24
N TYR A 342 -6.59 8.05 7.78
CA TYR A 342 -6.85 8.36 6.42
C TYR A 342 -7.28 9.81 6.46
N VAL A 343 -6.29 10.70 6.39
CA VAL A 343 -6.58 12.11 6.22
C VAL A 343 -7.08 12.28 4.81
N GLU A 344 -8.37 12.57 4.69
CA GLU A 344 -8.95 13.05 3.46
C GLU A 344 -8.29 14.39 3.08
N VAL A 345 -7.55 14.36 1.98
CA VAL A 345 -6.93 15.52 1.34
C VAL A 345 -7.72 15.84 0.09
N ARG A 346 -8.12 17.09 -0.07
CA ARG A 346 -8.78 17.53 -1.30
C ARG A 346 -7.74 18.08 -2.26
N LEU A 347 -7.80 17.62 -3.51
CA LEU A 347 -7.01 18.19 -4.60
C LEU A 347 -7.88 19.23 -5.32
N ASP A 348 -7.52 20.51 -5.22
CA ASP A 348 -8.30 21.57 -5.85
C ASP A 348 -8.31 21.40 -7.38
N GLY A 349 -9.50 21.50 -7.98
CA GLY A 349 -9.71 21.25 -9.41
C GLY A 349 -9.79 19.77 -9.82
N GLN A 350 -9.75 18.83 -8.88
CA GLN A 350 -10.11 17.42 -9.11
C GLN A 350 -11.37 17.10 -8.29
N ASP A 351 -12.37 16.45 -8.89
CA ASP A 351 -13.54 15.90 -8.16
C ASP A 351 -13.14 14.61 -7.39
N LYS A 352 -12.01 14.66 -6.69
CA LYS A 352 -11.40 13.53 -6.02
C LYS A 352 -10.82 13.96 -4.68
N THR A 353 -11.09 13.13 -3.68
CA THR A 353 -10.43 13.18 -2.36
C THR A 353 -9.42 12.05 -2.33
N GLU A 354 -8.19 12.36 -1.94
CA GLU A 354 -7.16 11.36 -1.70
C GLU A 354 -7.04 11.09 -0.20
N THR A 355 -6.49 9.94 0.11
CA THR A 355 -6.32 9.48 1.48
C THR A 355 -4.85 9.22 1.72
N THR A 356 -4.24 9.90 2.70
CA THR A 356 -2.82 9.73 3.01
C THR A 356 -2.45 8.31 3.49
N PRO A 357 -1.25 7.80 3.16
CA PRO A 357 -0.32 8.38 2.20
C PRO A 357 -0.82 8.20 0.76
N PHE A 358 -0.58 9.20 -0.10
CA PHE A 358 -0.82 9.08 -1.54
C PHE A 358 0.31 9.71 -2.34
N THR A 359 0.54 9.22 -3.56
CA THR A 359 1.49 9.82 -4.49
C THR A 359 0.87 11.04 -5.15
N ALA A 360 1.51 12.21 -5.02
CA ALA A 360 1.07 13.46 -5.61
C ALA A 360 0.90 13.31 -7.14
N PRO A 361 -0.33 13.45 -7.67
CA PRO A 361 -0.57 13.24 -9.09
C PRO A 361 -0.05 14.40 -9.93
N GLN A 362 0.14 14.15 -11.23
CA GLN A 362 0.43 15.20 -12.21
C GLN A 362 -0.82 15.49 -13.05
N PRO A 363 -1.65 16.46 -12.67
CA PRO A 363 -2.80 16.83 -13.48
C PRO A 363 -2.33 17.50 -14.79
N ALA A 364 -3.11 17.33 -15.85
CA ALA A 364 -2.93 18.05 -17.11
C ALA A 364 -3.95 19.18 -17.21
N LYS A 365 -3.52 20.31 -17.78
CA LYS A 365 -4.36 21.47 -18.09
C LYS A 365 -3.88 22.10 -19.39
N ASP A 366 -4.79 22.29 -20.35
CA ASP A 366 -4.46 22.85 -21.66
C ASP A 366 -3.79 24.22 -21.50
N HIS A 367 -2.74 24.50 -22.30
CA HIS A 367 -1.95 25.74 -22.26
C HIS A 367 -1.16 26.02 -20.98
N TYR A 368 -1.10 25.08 -20.03
CA TYR A 368 -0.32 25.22 -18.80
C TYR A 368 0.55 23.99 -18.53
N ARG A 369 1.73 24.21 -17.95
CA ARG A 369 2.53 23.14 -17.33
C ARG A 369 2.24 23.11 -15.84
N PHE A 370 2.02 21.92 -15.31
CA PHE A 370 1.93 21.71 -13.87
C PHE A 370 3.32 21.85 -13.25
N VAL A 371 3.42 22.60 -12.16
CA VAL A 371 4.69 22.85 -11.46
C VAL A 371 4.76 22.04 -10.16
N VAL A 372 3.80 22.24 -9.26
CA VAL A 372 3.83 21.69 -7.90
C VAL A 372 2.45 21.80 -7.24
N TRP A 373 2.14 20.94 -6.27
CA TRP A 373 1.02 21.11 -5.34
C TRP A 373 1.48 21.91 -4.12
N THR A 374 0.66 22.86 -3.64
CA THR A 374 0.98 23.66 -2.45
C THR A 374 -0.15 23.67 -1.43
N THR A 375 0.16 23.77 -0.14
CA THR A 375 -0.86 23.85 0.93
C THR A 375 -1.59 25.19 0.99
N ASN A 376 -1.03 26.23 0.38
CA ASN A 376 -1.66 27.54 0.21
C ASN A 376 -1.93 27.83 -1.28
N PRO A 377 -3.02 28.53 -1.62
CA PRO A 377 -3.38 28.82 -3.02
C PRO A 377 -2.42 29.79 -3.71
N ASP A 378 -1.74 30.67 -2.96
CA ASP A 378 -0.75 31.63 -3.46
C ASP A 378 0.64 31.03 -3.66
N GLY A 379 0.82 29.74 -3.36
CA GLY A 379 2.07 29.01 -3.52
C GLY A 379 3.06 29.17 -2.35
N THR A 380 2.73 29.90 -1.28
CA THR A 380 3.69 30.18 -0.18
C THR A 380 3.64 29.15 0.96
N GLY A 381 3.32 27.90 0.67
CA GLY A 381 3.20 26.81 1.65
C GLY A 381 4.14 25.63 1.36
N ASP A 382 3.96 24.56 2.12
CA ASP A 382 4.62 23.28 1.85
C ASP A 382 4.26 22.81 0.44
N SER A 383 5.23 22.22 -0.24
CA SER A 383 5.22 21.99 -1.69
C SER A 383 5.52 20.53 -2.01
N TYR A 384 4.70 19.92 -2.86
CA TYR A 384 4.81 18.52 -3.27
C TYR A 384 4.85 18.41 -4.80
N LYS A 385 5.96 17.92 -5.33
CA LYS A 385 6.16 17.70 -6.78
C LYS A 385 5.39 16.45 -7.23
N PRO A 386 5.09 16.33 -8.53
CA PRO A 386 4.57 15.08 -9.07
C PRO A 386 5.44 13.89 -8.71
N GLY A 387 4.83 12.83 -8.20
CA GLY A 387 5.54 11.63 -7.77
C GLY A 387 6.05 11.66 -6.32
N ASP A 388 6.00 12.81 -5.64
CA ASP A 388 6.28 12.87 -4.21
C ASP A 388 5.19 12.15 -3.42
N THR A 389 5.56 11.46 -2.34
CA THR A 389 4.60 10.90 -1.38
C THR A 389 4.11 11.99 -0.43
N VAL A 390 2.79 12.11 -0.30
CA VAL A 390 2.13 13.04 0.63
C VAL A 390 1.58 12.25 1.81
N SER A 391 2.26 12.35 2.96
CA SER A 391 1.99 11.56 4.17
C SER A 391 1.59 12.40 5.38
N ASP A 392 2.24 13.56 5.59
CA ASP A 392 2.12 14.36 6.81
C ASP A 392 1.35 15.68 6.60
N VAL A 393 0.06 15.61 6.24
CA VAL A 393 -0.82 16.80 6.11
C VAL A 393 -2.00 16.79 7.11
N PRO A 394 -2.39 17.94 7.69
CA PRO A 394 -3.55 18.01 8.58
C PRO A 394 -4.87 17.59 7.91
N LYS A 395 -5.81 17.03 8.68
CA LYS A 395 -7.13 16.63 8.19
C LYS A 395 -7.88 17.78 7.52
N GLY A 396 -8.38 17.54 6.30
CA GLY A 396 -9.14 18.54 5.54
C GLY A 396 -8.28 19.58 4.81
N THR A 397 -6.96 19.38 4.74
CA THR A 397 -6.07 20.19 3.91
C THR A 397 -6.51 20.12 2.45
N VAL A 398 -6.47 21.28 1.79
CA VAL A 398 -6.65 21.41 0.34
C VAL A 398 -5.29 21.66 -0.26
N LEU A 399 -4.87 20.82 -1.22
CA LEU A 399 -3.69 21.09 -2.02
C LEU A 399 -4.11 21.84 -3.28
N TYR A 400 -3.41 22.93 -3.56
CA TYR A 400 -3.66 23.81 -4.68
C TYR A 400 -2.63 23.58 -5.78
N PRO A 401 -3.05 23.36 -7.03
CA PRO A 401 -2.11 23.12 -8.12
C PRO A 401 -1.51 24.44 -8.58
N GLN A 402 -0.19 24.52 -8.62
CA GLN A 402 0.53 25.65 -9.17
C GLN A 402 0.87 25.37 -10.64
N TRP A 403 0.54 26.33 -11.49
CA TRP A 403 0.63 26.24 -12.93
C TRP A 403 1.51 27.33 -13.49
N GLU A 404 2.17 27.04 -14.59
CA GLU A 404 2.87 28.03 -15.39
C GLU A 404 2.35 27.96 -16.83
N ALA A 405 2.07 29.11 -17.45
CA ALA A 405 1.59 29.15 -18.82
C ALA A 405 2.67 28.58 -19.75
N LYS A 406 2.28 27.74 -20.69
CA LYS A 406 3.20 27.32 -21.75
C LYS A 406 3.38 28.46 -22.73
N HIS A 407 4.59 28.58 -23.26
CA HIS A 407 4.84 29.45 -24.41
C HIS A 407 4.27 28.82 -25.67
N VAL A 408 4.04 29.61 -26.71
CA VAL A 408 3.44 29.13 -27.96
C VAL A 408 4.35 29.33 -29.18
N LEU A 409 4.22 28.43 -30.14
CA LEU A 409 4.69 28.58 -31.52
C LEU A 409 3.57 29.19 -32.37
N ARG A 410 3.85 30.37 -32.93
CA ARG A 410 2.97 31.10 -33.84
C ARG A 410 3.48 31.06 -35.27
N TYR A 411 2.58 31.27 -36.23
CA TYR A 411 2.92 31.36 -37.65
C TYR A 411 2.56 32.72 -38.24
N ASP A 412 3.55 33.37 -38.83
CA ASP A 412 3.37 34.59 -39.63
C ASP A 412 3.56 34.25 -41.10
N VAL A 413 2.46 34.25 -41.85
CA VAL A 413 2.44 33.97 -43.30
C VAL A 413 3.12 35.07 -44.14
N ASN A 414 3.55 36.17 -43.52
CA ASN A 414 4.40 37.21 -44.12
C ASN A 414 3.86 37.73 -45.46
N GLY A 415 2.59 38.14 -45.45
CA GLY A 415 1.87 38.66 -46.61
C GLY A 415 1.43 37.59 -47.62
N GLY A 416 1.46 36.31 -47.25
CA GLY A 416 0.72 35.24 -47.90
C GLY A 416 -0.68 35.03 -47.31
N ASP A 417 -1.37 34.01 -47.82
CA ASP A 417 -2.69 33.54 -47.44
C ASP A 417 -2.59 32.18 -46.73
N GLY A 418 -3.34 32.03 -45.64
CA GLY A 418 -3.40 30.81 -44.81
C GLY A 418 -3.63 31.14 -43.33
N GLU A 419 -4.41 30.31 -42.64
CA GLU A 419 -4.65 30.42 -41.19
C GLU A 419 -4.01 29.24 -40.47
N TYR A 420 -3.35 29.53 -39.36
CA TYR A 420 -2.59 28.57 -38.56
C TYR A 420 -2.90 28.81 -37.09
N GLU A 421 -3.17 27.73 -36.37
CA GLU A 421 -3.40 27.77 -34.94
C GLU A 421 -2.07 27.82 -34.18
N ASP A 422 -2.04 28.59 -33.09
CA ASP A 422 -0.93 28.60 -32.15
C ASP A 422 -0.79 27.20 -31.51
N SER A 423 0.44 26.76 -31.29
CA SER A 423 0.75 25.47 -30.67
C SER A 423 1.54 25.66 -29.38
N ASP A 424 1.15 25.01 -28.29
CA ASP A 424 1.91 24.98 -27.04
C ASP A 424 3.31 24.39 -27.27
N LEU A 425 4.35 25.08 -26.82
CA LEU A 425 5.72 24.57 -26.85
C LEU A 425 5.96 23.52 -25.75
N PRO A 426 6.79 22.49 -26.00
CA PRO A 426 7.46 22.21 -27.27
C PRO A 426 6.50 21.68 -28.35
N ALA A 427 6.71 22.10 -29.60
CA ALA A 427 5.88 21.73 -30.75
C ALA A 427 6.72 21.55 -32.01
N ASP A 428 6.24 20.72 -32.94
CA ASP A 428 6.89 20.55 -34.24
C ASP A 428 6.37 21.58 -35.25
N VAL A 429 7.26 22.03 -36.14
CA VAL A 429 6.90 22.95 -37.21
C VAL A 429 5.96 22.27 -38.21
N THR A 430 4.85 22.94 -38.54
CA THR A 430 3.78 22.45 -39.43
C THR A 430 4.31 22.06 -40.81
N ASP A 431 3.67 21.07 -41.42
CA ASP A 431 3.81 20.73 -42.85
C ASP A 431 2.91 21.57 -43.76
N GLY A 432 2.05 22.40 -43.17
CA GLY A 432 1.19 23.32 -43.90
C GLY A 432 1.99 24.29 -44.75
N THR A 433 1.63 24.38 -46.03
CA THR A 433 2.26 25.26 -47.01
C THR A 433 1.32 26.44 -47.30
N PRO A 434 1.63 27.66 -46.82
CA PRO A 434 0.81 28.82 -47.14
C PRO A 434 0.93 29.13 -48.64
N THR A 435 0.01 29.93 -49.18
CA THR A 435 0.10 30.39 -50.57
C THR A 435 0.31 31.89 -50.65
N ARG A 436 0.89 32.37 -51.74
CA ARG A 436 1.02 33.81 -52.01
C ARG A 436 1.07 34.03 -53.50
N GLU A 437 0.13 34.81 -54.04
CA GLU A 437 0.02 35.03 -55.48
C GLU A 437 1.33 35.58 -56.08
N GLY A 438 1.88 34.88 -57.08
CA GLY A 438 3.13 35.25 -57.75
C GLY A 438 4.42 34.85 -57.04
N TYR A 439 4.34 34.07 -55.95
CA TYR A 439 5.50 33.58 -55.18
C TYR A 439 5.43 32.06 -54.94
N GLU A 440 6.60 31.43 -54.81
CA GLU A 440 6.81 30.07 -54.31
C GLU A 440 7.20 30.11 -52.83
N PHE A 441 6.66 29.19 -52.03
CA PHE A 441 6.96 29.07 -50.60
C PHE A 441 8.31 28.37 -50.38
N ASP A 442 9.26 29.06 -49.74
CA ASP A 442 10.62 28.55 -49.53
C ASP A 442 10.78 27.78 -48.20
N GLY A 443 9.78 27.83 -47.33
CA GLY A 443 9.79 27.26 -45.99
C GLY A 443 9.65 28.30 -44.88
N TRP A 444 9.66 27.81 -43.65
CA TRP A 444 9.57 28.62 -42.44
C TRP A 444 10.96 29.02 -41.93
N THR A 445 11.05 30.19 -41.30
CA THR A 445 12.24 30.61 -40.55
C THR A 445 11.89 31.04 -39.13
N ILE A 446 12.71 30.65 -38.16
CA ILE A 446 12.64 31.14 -36.77
C ILE A 446 13.93 31.91 -36.49
N ASN A 447 13.82 33.15 -35.98
CA ASN A 447 14.96 34.03 -35.74
C ASN A 447 15.91 34.18 -36.96
N GLY A 448 15.37 34.10 -38.18
CA GLY A 448 16.11 34.20 -39.44
C GLY A 448 16.83 32.92 -39.89
N ALA A 449 16.76 31.83 -39.12
CA ALA A 449 17.28 30.52 -39.50
C ALA A 449 16.17 29.67 -40.14
N LYS A 450 16.49 28.98 -41.25
CA LYS A 450 15.54 28.08 -41.93
C LYS A 450 15.28 26.85 -41.06
N VAL A 451 14.00 26.53 -40.87
CA VAL A 451 13.52 25.33 -40.17
C VAL A 451 12.71 24.47 -41.12
N GLY A 452 12.88 23.16 -41.01
CA GLY A 452 12.15 22.15 -41.77
C GLY A 452 10.78 21.86 -41.17
N SER A 453 9.88 21.31 -41.97
CA SER A 453 8.66 20.70 -41.46
C SER A 453 9.01 19.48 -40.61
N GLY A 454 8.36 19.35 -39.45
CA GLY A 454 8.66 18.32 -38.46
C GLY A 454 9.89 18.61 -37.58
N ASP A 455 10.57 19.75 -37.76
CA ASP A 455 11.62 20.17 -36.83
C ASP A 455 10.97 20.56 -35.49
N SER A 456 11.54 20.05 -34.39
CA SER A 456 11.02 20.30 -33.05
C SER A 456 11.50 21.65 -32.50
N VAL A 457 10.56 22.47 -32.05
CA VAL A 457 10.82 23.76 -31.39
C VAL A 457 10.66 23.57 -29.88
N GLY A 458 11.75 23.80 -29.14
CA GLY A 458 11.74 23.74 -27.68
C GLY A 458 11.11 24.96 -27.03
N ASP A 459 10.67 24.82 -25.77
CA ASP A 459 10.30 25.95 -24.91
C ASP A 459 11.58 26.52 -24.26
N ASP A 460 12.05 27.67 -24.75
CA ASP A 460 13.22 28.38 -24.22
C ASP A 460 12.87 29.48 -23.20
N GLY A 461 11.61 29.52 -22.76
CA GLY A 461 11.10 30.53 -21.84
C GLY A 461 10.44 31.73 -22.53
N SER A 462 10.13 31.64 -23.83
CA SER A 462 9.39 32.69 -24.56
C SER A 462 8.59 32.16 -25.74
N ASP A 463 7.59 32.92 -26.20
CA ASP A 463 6.84 32.61 -27.42
C ASP A 463 7.73 32.67 -28.66
N VAL A 464 7.54 31.74 -29.58
CA VAL A 464 8.31 31.61 -30.82
C VAL A 464 7.42 31.91 -32.02
N THR A 465 7.95 32.60 -33.03
CA THR A 465 7.24 32.86 -34.30
C THR A 465 8.01 32.30 -35.48
N ALA A 466 7.37 31.39 -36.23
CA ALA A 466 7.82 30.92 -37.52
C ALA A 466 7.29 31.84 -38.62
N VAL A 467 8.20 32.40 -39.43
CA VAL A 467 7.87 33.36 -40.48
C VAL A 467 8.04 32.73 -41.86
N ALA A 468 7.03 32.84 -42.72
CA ALA A 468 7.06 32.29 -44.07
C ALA A 468 8.05 33.06 -44.96
N GLN A 469 8.85 32.32 -45.73
CA GLN A 469 9.76 32.86 -46.74
C GLN A 469 9.26 32.56 -48.15
N TRP A 470 9.50 33.49 -49.07
CA TRP A 470 8.88 33.52 -50.39
C TRP A 470 9.87 33.90 -51.49
N THR A 471 9.83 33.18 -52.62
CA THR A 471 10.60 33.51 -53.84
C THR A 471 9.64 33.90 -55.00
N PRO A 472 9.81 35.05 -55.67
CA PRO A 472 8.94 35.44 -56.78
C PRO A 472 9.03 34.47 -57.97
N VAL A 473 7.88 34.06 -58.50
CA VAL A 473 7.80 33.24 -59.73
C VAL A 473 7.96 34.17 -60.94
N ARG A 474 9.01 33.95 -61.74
CA ARG A 474 9.20 34.70 -62.99
C ARG A 474 8.24 34.15 -64.07
N GLN A 475 7.28 34.96 -64.50
CA GLN A 475 6.50 34.63 -65.68
C GLN A 475 7.33 34.88 -66.95
N ASP A 476 7.74 33.80 -67.63
CA ASP A 476 8.27 33.88 -68.99
C ASP A 476 7.11 34.17 -69.96
N VAL A 477 6.80 35.45 -70.13
CA VAL A 477 5.97 35.90 -71.25
C VAL A 477 6.76 35.76 -72.54
N THR A 478 6.60 34.61 -73.21
CA THR A 478 7.00 34.47 -74.62
C THR A 478 6.04 35.31 -75.46
N PRO A 479 6.48 36.40 -76.14
CA PRO A 479 5.56 37.28 -76.86
C PRO A 479 5.21 36.66 -78.22
N THR A 480 3.95 36.26 -78.44
CA THR A 480 3.45 35.98 -79.79
C THR A 480 3.09 37.28 -80.51
N LYS A 481 3.78 37.50 -81.65
CA LYS A 481 3.64 38.62 -82.60
C LYS A 481 2.23 38.68 -83.24
N PRO A 482 1.64 39.87 -83.46
CA PRO A 482 0.33 40.03 -84.11
C PRO A 482 0.42 40.32 -85.62
N GLU A 483 -0.43 39.66 -86.42
CA GLU A 483 -0.89 40.04 -87.79
C GLU A 483 -2.19 39.25 -88.07
N ALA A 484 -3.38 39.85 -88.03
CA ALA A 484 -4.10 40.66 -89.04
C ALA A 484 -5.06 39.81 -89.93
N PRO A 485 -6.25 40.35 -90.31
CA PRO A 485 -7.51 39.61 -90.32
C PRO A 485 -7.93 39.04 -91.69
N LYS A 486 -8.72 37.97 -91.69
CA LYS A 486 -9.56 37.56 -92.82
C LYS A 486 -10.94 37.10 -92.36
N ASP A 487 -11.94 37.85 -92.82
CA ASP A 487 -13.33 37.41 -92.97
C ASP A 487 -13.39 36.17 -93.88
N ASP A 488 -14.17 35.16 -93.51
CA ASP A 488 -15.34 34.76 -94.30
C ASP A 488 -16.29 33.86 -93.49
N LYS A 489 -17.56 33.98 -93.84
CA LYS A 489 -18.76 33.41 -93.24
C LYS A 489 -18.78 31.88 -93.31
N THR A 490 -19.42 31.24 -92.32
CA THR A 490 -20.65 30.44 -92.50
C THR A 490 -21.23 29.96 -91.17
N ASP A 491 -22.53 30.22 -91.01
CA ASP A 491 -23.58 29.40 -90.34
C ASP A 491 -23.70 29.31 -88.80
N THR A 492 -24.48 30.26 -88.27
CA THR A 492 -25.58 30.16 -87.27
C THR A 492 -26.34 28.81 -87.31
N PRO A 493 -26.95 28.27 -86.20
CA PRO A 493 -27.51 29.03 -85.06
C PRO A 493 -27.36 28.45 -83.62
N SER A 494 -27.70 29.34 -82.67
CA SER A 494 -28.24 29.11 -81.29
C SER A 494 -27.28 28.55 -80.24
N LYS A 495 -26.86 29.24 -79.16
CA LYS A 495 -27.50 30.21 -78.24
C LYS A 495 -28.77 29.65 -77.55
N GLY A 496 -28.93 29.70 -76.24
CA GLY A 496 -28.18 30.35 -75.16
C GLY A 496 -28.58 29.66 -73.85
N ASP A 497 -28.64 30.28 -72.69
CA ASP A 497 -28.15 31.54 -72.12
C ASP A 497 -28.35 31.30 -70.62
N SER A 498 -27.58 31.98 -69.78
CA SER A 498 -27.95 32.14 -68.37
C SER A 498 -29.35 32.75 -68.25
N SER A 499 -30.14 32.27 -67.29
CA SER A 499 -30.89 33.07 -66.29
C SER A 499 -32.15 32.35 -65.79
N GLY A 500 -32.36 32.43 -64.48
CA GLY A 500 -33.62 32.95 -63.93
C GLY A 500 -34.84 32.04 -63.84
N LYS A 501 -35.04 31.53 -62.61
CA LYS A 501 -36.27 31.68 -61.78
C LYS A 501 -37.55 30.90 -62.13
N ALA A 502 -38.14 30.43 -61.01
CA ALA A 502 -39.53 30.03 -60.73
C ALA A 502 -39.89 28.59 -61.11
N ASP A 503 -40.63 27.81 -60.33
CA ASP A 503 -41.11 27.80 -58.94
C ASP A 503 -41.88 26.46 -58.82
N THR A 504 -42.38 26.14 -57.62
CA THR A 504 -43.35 25.07 -57.27
C THR A 504 -42.78 23.65 -57.13
N ASP A 505 -43.11 22.86 -56.11
CA ASP A 505 -43.94 23.06 -54.93
C ASP A 505 -43.68 21.91 -53.94
N LYS A 506 -43.91 22.22 -52.66
CA LYS A 506 -44.62 21.39 -51.65
C LYS A 506 -43.87 21.21 -50.32
N PRO A 507 -44.36 21.92 -49.29
CA PRO A 507 -44.38 21.45 -47.91
C PRO A 507 -45.82 21.19 -47.41
N SER A 508 -45.90 20.70 -46.15
CA SER A 508 -46.99 20.82 -45.18
C SER A 508 -47.88 19.59 -44.85
N ASP A 509 -47.92 19.37 -43.52
CA ASP A 509 -49.03 19.03 -42.61
C ASP A 509 -49.85 17.74 -42.75
N THR A 510 -50.08 17.05 -41.62
CA THR A 510 -51.38 17.12 -40.91
C THR A 510 -51.43 16.37 -39.57
N ASP A 511 -52.24 16.94 -38.68
CA ASP A 511 -52.70 16.52 -37.36
C ASP A 511 -53.43 15.15 -37.26
N THR A 512 -53.31 14.52 -36.08
CA THR A 512 -54.34 14.01 -35.10
C THR A 512 -55.75 13.63 -35.64
N PRO A 513 -56.54 12.65 -35.10
CA PRO A 513 -56.70 12.37 -33.65
C PRO A 513 -57.21 10.99 -33.12
N SER A 514 -57.10 10.83 -31.78
CA SER A 514 -58.07 10.25 -30.78
C SER A 514 -58.65 8.83 -30.94
N LYS A 515 -58.93 8.02 -29.89
CA LYS A 515 -59.46 8.29 -28.53
C LYS A 515 -59.47 6.99 -27.66
N ASP A 516 -59.26 7.13 -26.34
CA ASP A 516 -60.00 6.59 -25.16
C ASP A 516 -60.40 5.08 -25.09
N ASP A 517 -60.37 4.34 -23.96
CA ASP A 517 -60.44 4.64 -22.52
C ASP A 517 -59.87 3.49 -21.64
N GLY A 518 -59.25 3.88 -20.51
CA GLY A 518 -59.31 3.29 -19.13
C GLY A 518 -58.91 1.82 -18.86
N LYS A 519 -58.54 1.39 -17.64
CA LYS A 519 -58.10 1.99 -16.36
C LYS A 519 -57.71 0.79 -15.46
N ASP A 520 -56.59 0.93 -14.74
CA ASP A 520 -56.11 0.32 -13.47
C ASP A 520 -56.46 -1.15 -13.10
N ASP A 521 -55.44 -1.93 -12.68
CA ASP A 521 -55.26 -2.27 -11.25
C ASP A 521 -54.03 -3.17 -10.99
N ASN A 522 -53.47 -2.95 -9.81
CA ASN A 522 -52.27 -3.53 -9.21
C ASN A 522 -52.57 -4.90 -8.56
N GLY A 523 -51.61 -5.84 -8.53
CA GLY A 523 -51.80 -7.12 -7.85
C GLY A 523 -50.56 -8.02 -7.83
N SER A 524 -49.92 -8.07 -6.66
CA SER A 524 -48.92 -9.05 -6.22
C SER A 524 -49.46 -10.47 -6.15
N ASP A 525 -48.66 -11.48 -6.50
CA ASP A 525 -48.53 -12.77 -5.77
C ASP A 525 -47.48 -13.70 -6.42
N ALA A 526 -46.61 -14.28 -5.60
CA ALA A 526 -45.90 -15.54 -5.85
C ALA A 526 -46.76 -16.72 -5.28
N PRO A 527 -46.39 -18.03 -5.29
CA PRO A 527 -45.17 -18.72 -5.72
C PRO A 527 -45.37 -20.14 -6.36
N LYS A 528 -44.25 -20.87 -6.56
CA LYS A 528 -44.07 -22.34 -6.83
C LYS A 528 -44.41 -22.81 -8.25
N GLY A 529 -43.69 -23.73 -8.88
CA GLY A 529 -42.60 -24.62 -8.49
C GLY A 529 -42.34 -25.62 -9.64
N ASP A 530 -41.45 -26.57 -9.37
CA ASP A 530 -41.11 -27.77 -10.14
C ASP A 530 -40.04 -27.70 -11.23
N ALA A 531 -39.42 -28.87 -11.34
CA ALA A 531 -38.02 -29.12 -11.57
C ALA A 531 -37.78 -29.89 -12.87
N ASP A 532 -36.49 -29.94 -13.20
CA ASP A 532 -35.78 -31.13 -13.67
C ASP A 532 -35.53 -31.31 -15.18
N LYS A 533 -34.24 -31.59 -15.43
CA LYS A 533 -33.57 -32.28 -16.55
C LYS A 533 -33.61 -31.70 -17.97
N GLY A 534 -32.41 -31.61 -18.55
CA GLY A 534 -32.22 -31.80 -19.99
C GLY A 534 -30.96 -31.15 -20.52
N GLY A 535 -29.93 -31.96 -20.80
CA GLY A 535 -28.60 -31.50 -21.19
C GLY A 535 -28.53 -30.68 -22.48
N LEU A 536 -27.44 -29.92 -22.59
CA LEU A 536 -26.98 -29.31 -23.83
C LEU A 536 -25.50 -29.65 -24.02
N ALA A 537 -25.26 -30.48 -25.03
CA ALA A 537 -23.96 -30.65 -25.65
C ALA A 537 -23.53 -29.32 -26.27
N SER A 538 -22.29 -28.89 -26.01
CA SER A 538 -21.63 -27.89 -26.87
C SER A 538 -20.34 -28.48 -27.42
N THR A 539 -20.30 -28.40 -28.74
CA THR A 539 -19.26 -28.79 -29.67
C THR A 539 -18.01 -27.94 -29.50
N GLY A 540 -16.84 -28.58 -29.52
CA GLY A 540 -15.55 -27.89 -29.55
C GLY A 540 -15.25 -27.24 -30.91
N VAL A 541 -14.43 -26.19 -30.88
CA VAL A 541 -13.50 -25.81 -31.95
C VAL A 541 -12.23 -25.27 -31.29
N ALA A 542 -11.09 -25.61 -31.90
CA ALA A 542 -9.72 -25.49 -31.46
C ALA A 542 -9.18 -24.06 -31.31
N VAL A 543 -8.25 -23.88 -30.35
CA VAL A 543 -7.33 -22.74 -30.27
C VAL A 543 -5.97 -23.17 -30.81
N ALA A 544 -5.50 -22.50 -31.86
CA ALA A 544 -4.19 -22.66 -32.45
C ALA A 544 -3.13 -21.89 -31.62
N VAL A 545 -2.04 -22.57 -31.30
CA VAL A 545 -0.87 -22.03 -30.60
C VAL A 545 0.04 -21.33 -31.61
N VAL A 546 0.36 -20.06 -31.37
CA VAL A 546 1.48 -19.35 -32.02
C VAL A 546 2.59 -19.21 -31.00
N ALA A 547 3.69 -19.94 -31.20
CA ALA A 547 4.93 -19.81 -30.45
C ALA A 547 5.89 -18.88 -31.22
N VAL A 548 6.35 -17.81 -30.55
CA VAL A 548 7.44 -16.96 -31.05
C VAL A 548 8.76 -17.45 -30.45
N VAL A 549 9.71 -17.72 -31.35
CA VAL A 549 11.09 -18.14 -31.09
C VAL A 549 11.95 -16.90 -30.80
N ALA A 550 12.74 -16.93 -29.73
CA ALA A 550 13.92 -16.08 -29.59
C ALA A 550 15.11 -16.94 -29.15
N ALA A 551 16.11 -17.01 -30.02
CA ALA A 551 17.40 -17.66 -29.79
C ALA A 551 18.50 -16.60 -29.88
N VAL A 552 19.35 -16.51 -28.84
CA VAL A 552 20.74 -16.03 -28.96
C VAL A 552 21.63 -16.84 -28.00
N LEU A 553 22.72 -17.38 -28.56
CA LEU A 553 23.79 -18.17 -27.95
C LEU A 553 25.01 -17.28 -27.63
N ALA A 554 25.71 -17.57 -26.52
CA ALA A 554 27.18 -17.54 -26.34
C ALA A 554 27.49 -17.97 -24.89
N VAL A 555 27.75 -19.25 -24.55
CA VAL A 555 28.99 -20.05 -24.66
C VAL A 555 30.26 -19.36 -24.13
N GLY A 556 30.84 -19.92 -23.06
CA GLY A 556 32.30 -19.99 -22.92
C GLY A 556 32.92 -19.83 -21.53
N ALA A 557 32.70 -20.74 -20.58
CA ALA A 557 33.68 -21.02 -19.53
C ALA A 557 33.42 -22.38 -18.87
N ILE A 558 34.23 -23.39 -19.22
CA ILE A 558 34.83 -24.40 -18.32
C ILE A 558 35.62 -25.38 -19.21
N ALA A 559 36.85 -25.65 -18.79
CA ALA A 559 37.80 -26.67 -19.22
C ALA A 559 39.00 -26.15 -20.03
N LEU A 560 40.09 -25.85 -19.31
CA LEU A 560 41.41 -26.28 -19.75
C LEU A 560 42.31 -26.51 -18.51
N ALA A 561 42.38 -27.78 -18.09
CA ALA A 561 43.50 -28.28 -17.33
C ALA A 561 44.40 -29.07 -18.30
N ILE A 562 45.72 -28.94 -18.08
CA ILE A 562 46.81 -29.76 -18.62
C ILE A 562 47.28 -29.36 -20.03
N LEU A 563 48.38 -28.58 -20.11
CA LEU A 563 49.74 -29.06 -20.43
C LEU A 563 50.68 -27.86 -20.71
N GLY A 564 51.83 -27.77 -20.02
CA GLY A 564 52.93 -26.90 -20.51
C GLY A 564 53.92 -26.34 -19.49
N LYS A 565 54.82 -27.20 -19.00
CA LYS A 565 56.09 -26.84 -18.33
C LYS A 565 56.84 -25.70 -19.06
N ARG A 566 57.40 -24.73 -18.32
CA ARG A 566 58.85 -24.41 -18.31
C ARG A 566 59.18 -23.16 -17.46
N LYS A 567 60.11 -23.40 -16.54
CA LYS A 567 60.94 -22.51 -15.72
C LYS A 567 60.27 -21.88 -14.50
#